data_AF-A0AA39QFY1-F1
#
_entry.id   AF-A0AA39QFY1-F1
#
_cell.length_a   1.000
_cell.length_b   1.000
_cell.length_c   1.000
_cell.angle_alpha   90.00
_cell.angle_beta   90.00
_cell.angle_gamma   90.00
#
_symmetry.space_group_name_H-M   'P 1'
#
loop_
_entity.id
_entity.type
_entity.pdbx_description
1 polymer ?
#
loop_
_entity_poly.entity_id
_entity_poly.type
_entity_poly.pdbx_seq_one_letter_code
_entity_poly.pdbx_strand_id
1 'polypeptide(L)'
;MPTSHTSLHATPPQAGDESLSEESVHLAAGMLMAGYQSVIATLWSIRDADAPLVADEVYSQLFSDGEPDSGNATVALHHAVQSLRKRVEDDPDSFVRWVPFIHVGV
;
A
#
# COMPACT_ATOMS: atom_id res chain seq x y z
N MET A 1 5.22 23.25 -47.10
CA MET A 1 5.94 22.13 -46.44
C MET A 1 5.93 22.43 -44.96
N PRO A 2 5.26 21.62 -44.11
CA PRO A 2 5.12 21.91 -42.69
C PRO A 2 6.39 21.50 -41.94
N THR A 3 6.84 22.36 -41.02
CA THR A 3 7.90 22.06 -40.06
C THR A 3 7.34 21.17 -38.95
N SER A 4 7.77 19.91 -38.89
CA SER A 4 7.43 19.01 -37.79
C SER A 4 8.17 19.45 -36.52
N HIS A 5 7.45 20.11 -35.62
CA HIS A 5 7.90 20.30 -34.24
C HIS A 5 7.61 19.02 -33.47
N THR A 6 8.60 18.14 -33.33
CA THR A 6 8.54 17.03 -32.40
C THR A 6 8.87 17.56 -31.00
N SER A 7 7.84 17.93 -30.23
CA SER A 7 8.00 18.13 -28.79
C SER A 7 8.08 16.76 -28.12
N LEU A 8 9.29 16.34 -27.77
CA LEU A 8 9.51 15.25 -26.83
C LEU A 8 9.13 15.77 -25.44
N HIS A 9 7.91 15.48 -24.99
CA HIS A 9 7.56 15.64 -23.59
C HIS A 9 8.32 14.55 -22.82
N ALA A 10 9.49 14.91 -22.31
CA ALA A 10 10.20 14.11 -21.33
C ALA A 10 9.37 14.16 -20.03
N THR A 11 8.74 13.05 -19.66
CA THR A 11 8.13 12.90 -18.34
C THR A 11 9.24 13.04 -17.31
N PRO A 12 9.19 14.01 -16.38
CA PRO A 12 10.14 14.03 -15.28
C PRO A 12 10.00 12.71 -14.49
N PRO A 13 11.10 12.07 -14.07
CA PRO A 13 11.00 10.97 -13.11
C PRO A 13 10.22 11.50 -11.91
N GLN A 14 9.22 10.74 -11.50
CA GLN A 14 8.25 11.11 -10.47
C GLN A 14 8.98 11.48 -9.18
N ALA A 15 9.29 12.76 -9.05
CA ALA A 15 9.96 13.33 -7.91
C ALA A 15 8.88 13.56 -6.85
N GLY A 16 8.98 12.82 -5.74
CA GLY A 16 8.21 13.10 -4.53
C GLY A 16 7.00 12.20 -4.33
N ASP A 17 7.22 11.17 -3.54
CA ASP A 17 6.24 10.24 -2.95
C ASP A 17 5.22 10.92 -1.99
N GLU A 18 5.28 12.25 -1.84
CA GLU A 18 4.34 13.02 -1.03
C GLU A 18 2.95 13.05 -1.65
N SER A 19 2.87 13.09 -3.00
CA SER A 19 1.59 13.11 -3.70
C SER A 19 0.81 11.81 -3.57
N LEU A 20 1.49 10.66 -3.57
CA LEU A 20 0.88 9.34 -3.41
C LEU A 20 0.38 9.13 -1.97
N SER A 21 1.12 9.64 -0.98
CA SER A 21 0.69 9.66 0.42
C SER A 21 -0.63 10.40 0.59
N GLU A 22 -0.71 11.62 0.07
CA GLU A 22 -1.92 12.44 0.12
C GLU A 22 -3.07 11.73 -0.61
N GLU A 23 -2.86 11.22 -1.82
CA GLU A 23 -3.90 10.48 -2.56
C GLU A 23 -4.44 9.27 -1.79
N SER A 24 -3.54 8.52 -1.12
CA SER A 24 -3.89 7.32 -0.35
C SER A 24 -4.76 7.63 0.87
N VAL A 25 -4.47 8.73 1.58
CA VAL A 25 -5.28 9.20 2.71
C VAL A 25 -6.67 9.65 2.25
N HIS A 26 -6.75 10.44 1.19
CA HIS A 26 -8.02 10.89 0.63
C HIS A 26 -8.86 9.73 0.09
N LEU A 27 -8.22 8.72 -0.51
CA LEU A 27 -8.87 7.50 -0.98
C LEU A 27 -9.40 6.64 0.18
N ALA A 28 -8.59 6.44 1.22
CA ALA A 28 -9.01 5.71 2.41
C ALA A 28 -10.22 6.39 3.08
N ALA A 29 -10.20 7.71 3.20
CA ALA A 29 -11.35 8.48 3.69
C ALA A 29 -12.58 8.31 2.78
N GLY A 30 -12.40 8.32 1.46
CA GLY A 30 -13.46 8.07 0.48
C GLY A 30 -14.10 6.68 0.62
N MET A 31 -13.28 5.64 0.83
CA MET A 31 -13.75 4.27 1.05
C MET A 31 -14.54 4.15 2.35
N LEU A 32 -14.07 4.75 3.44
CA LEU A 32 -14.83 4.78 4.71
C LEU A 32 -16.17 5.50 4.54
N MET A 33 -16.21 6.64 3.83
CA MET A 33 -17.46 7.34 3.52
C MET A 33 -18.41 6.52 2.64
N ALA A 34 -17.87 5.64 1.78
CA ALA A 34 -18.65 4.72 0.96
C ALA A 34 -19.20 3.51 1.74
N GLY A 35 -18.93 3.42 3.06
CA GLY A 35 -19.46 2.39 3.95
C GLY A 35 -18.53 1.19 4.17
N TYR A 36 -17.26 1.26 3.75
CA TYR A 36 -16.27 0.27 4.14
C TYR A 36 -15.96 0.41 5.63
N GLN A 37 -15.94 -0.72 6.35
CA GLN A 37 -15.69 -0.75 7.80
C GLN A 37 -14.21 -0.49 8.14
N SER A 38 -13.32 -0.94 7.26
CA SER A 38 -11.87 -0.90 7.43
C SER A 38 -11.18 -0.80 6.07
N VAL A 39 -10.05 -0.08 6.02
CA VAL A 39 -9.20 0.11 4.85
C VAL A 39 -7.75 -0.14 5.23
N ILE A 40 -7.05 -0.93 4.41
CA ILE A 40 -5.59 -1.08 4.47
C ILE A 40 -4.99 -0.27 3.32
N ALA A 41 -3.99 0.55 3.63
CA ALA A 41 -3.34 1.44 2.67
C ALA A 41 -1.83 1.53 2.91
N THR A 42 -1.13 2.21 2.01
CA THR A 42 0.30 2.52 2.12
C THR A 42 0.51 4.02 2.12
N LEU A 43 1.33 4.53 3.04
CA LEU A 43 1.68 5.95 3.11
C LEU A 43 2.58 6.41 1.96
N TRP A 44 3.38 5.52 1.39
CA TRP A 44 4.29 5.86 0.29
C TRP A 44 4.49 4.64 -0.60
N SER A 45 5.22 4.84 -1.70
CA SER A 45 5.49 3.80 -2.69
C SER A 45 6.20 2.61 -2.05
N ILE A 46 5.60 1.43 -2.20
CA ILE A 46 6.17 0.16 -1.77
C ILE A 46 6.84 -0.55 -2.94
N ARG A 47 7.78 -1.46 -2.64
CA ARG A 47 8.38 -2.31 -3.67
C ARG A 47 7.34 -3.30 -4.20
N ASP A 48 7.32 -3.49 -5.51
CA ASP A 48 6.41 -4.45 -6.19
C ASP A 48 6.49 -5.87 -5.63
N ALA A 49 7.64 -6.28 -5.09
CA ALA A 49 7.83 -7.60 -4.49
C ALA A 49 7.18 -7.73 -3.09
N ASP A 50 6.99 -6.62 -2.38
CA ASP A 50 6.47 -6.60 -1.02
C ASP A 50 4.94 -6.56 -1.00
N ALA A 51 4.32 -5.93 -2.01
CA ALA A 51 2.87 -5.79 -2.10
C ALA A 51 2.11 -7.13 -2.13
N PRO A 52 2.48 -8.11 -3.00
CA PRO A 52 1.80 -9.41 -3.04
C PRO A 52 2.02 -10.22 -1.77
N LEU A 53 3.18 -10.08 -1.11
CA LEU A 53 3.47 -10.80 0.14
C LEU A 53 2.55 -10.33 1.27
N VAL A 54 2.38 -9.02 1.41
CA VAL A 54 1.51 -8.45 2.44
C VAL A 54 0.05 -8.73 2.12
N ALA A 55 -0.36 -8.60 0.85
CA ALA A 55 -1.73 -8.88 0.44
C ALA A 55 -2.11 -10.36 0.66
N ASP A 56 -1.25 -11.30 0.29
CA ASP A 56 -1.50 -12.73 0.46
C ASP A 56 -1.69 -13.09 1.94
N GLU A 57 -0.82 -12.61 2.82
CA GLU A 57 -0.90 -12.86 4.25
C GLU A 57 -2.16 -12.22 4.87
N VAL A 58 -2.49 -10.98 4.48
CA VAL A 58 -3.70 -10.30 4.95
C VAL A 58 -4.96 -11.06 4.52
N TYR A 59 -5.08 -11.43 3.24
CA TYR A 59 -6.24 -12.15 2.74
C TYR A 59 -6.32 -13.57 3.31
N SER A 60 -5.20 -14.28 3.41
CA SER A 60 -5.15 -15.59 4.05
C SER A 60 -5.72 -15.52 5.47
N GLN A 61 -5.37 -14.50 6.24
CA GLN A 61 -5.89 -14.34 7.60
C GLN A 61 -7.37 -13.94 7.61
N LEU A 62 -7.78 -12.98 6.78
CA LEU A 62 -9.18 -12.53 6.69
C LEU A 62 -10.14 -13.65 6.29
N PHE A 63 -9.68 -14.62 5.48
CA PHE A 63 -10.48 -15.73 4.99
C PHE A 63 -10.23 -17.05 5.73
N SER A 64 -9.51 -17.04 6.86
CA SER A 64 -9.16 -18.27 7.61
C SER A 64 -10.39 -19.08 8.04
N ASP A 65 -11.49 -18.39 8.38
CA ASP A 65 -12.74 -19.01 8.85
C ASP A 65 -13.83 -19.10 7.76
N GLY A 66 -13.46 -18.86 6.50
CA GLY A 66 -14.35 -18.98 5.33
C GLY A 66 -15.21 -17.75 5.03
N GLU A 67 -15.42 -16.85 6.00
CA GLU A 67 -16.08 -15.56 5.82
C GLU A 67 -15.12 -14.41 6.13
N PRO A 68 -15.14 -13.31 5.36
CA PRO A 68 -14.25 -12.17 5.59
C PRO A 68 -14.62 -11.45 6.89
N ASP A 69 -13.77 -11.58 7.91
CA ASP A 69 -13.91 -10.82 9.16
C ASP A 69 -13.13 -9.50 9.09
N SER A 70 -13.81 -8.42 8.72
CA SER A 70 -13.20 -7.08 8.68
C SER A 70 -12.68 -6.60 10.03
N GLY A 71 -13.20 -7.13 11.16
CA GLY A 71 -12.70 -6.82 12.50
C GLY A 71 -11.27 -7.35 12.73
N ASN A 72 -10.87 -8.37 11.98
CA ASN A 72 -9.52 -8.92 12.02
C ASN A 72 -8.55 -8.26 11.03
N ALA A 73 -8.98 -7.28 10.22
CA ALA A 73 -8.11 -6.61 9.25
C ALA A 73 -6.86 -5.97 9.90
N THR A 74 -7.01 -5.38 11.08
CA THR A 74 -5.87 -4.83 11.84
C THR A 74 -4.87 -5.92 12.25
N VAL A 75 -5.38 -7.06 12.74
CA VAL A 75 -4.56 -8.19 13.20
C VAL A 75 -3.86 -8.83 12.00
N ALA A 76 -4.59 -9.05 10.91
CA ALA A 76 -4.07 -9.56 9.66
C ALA A 76 -2.92 -8.70 9.11
N LEU A 77 -3.13 -7.39 9.05
CA LEU A 77 -2.08 -6.45 8.63
C LEU A 77 -0.88 -6.49 9.57
N HIS A 78 -1.12 -6.53 10.88
CA HIS A 78 -0.04 -6.57 11.86
C HIS A 78 0.87 -7.79 11.67
N HIS A 79 0.28 -8.98 11.47
CA HIS A 79 1.02 -10.19 11.18
C HIS A 79 1.78 -10.11 9.85
N ALA A 80 1.14 -9.58 8.79
CA ALA A 80 1.78 -9.39 7.49
C ALA A 80 3.00 -8.47 7.56
N VAL A 81 2.87 -7.33 8.25
CA VAL A 81 3.97 -6.39 8.47
C VAL A 81 5.09 -7.01 9.30
N GLN A 82 4.76 -7.81 10.33
CA GLN A 82 5.77 -8.54 11.09
C GLN A 82 6.54 -9.55 10.23
N SER A 83 5.83 -10.32 9.40
CA SER A 83 6.43 -11.30 8.49
C SER A 83 7.35 -10.63 7.48
N LEU A 84 6.90 -9.52 6.88
CA LEU A 84 7.72 -8.72 5.97
C LEU A 84 8.96 -8.17 6.68
N ARG A 85 8.80 -7.57 7.86
CA ARG A 85 9.91 -7.04 8.66
C ARG A 85 11.00 -8.08 8.93
N LYS A 86 10.61 -9.30 9.31
CA LYS A 86 11.58 -10.41 9.52
C LYS A 86 12.28 -10.79 8.22
N ARG A 87 11.55 -10.85 7.11
CA ARG A 87 12.10 -11.24 5.80
C ARG A 87 13.10 -10.22 5.23
N VAL A 88 13.00 -8.96 5.64
CA VAL A 88 13.82 -7.86 5.14
C VAL A 88 14.79 -7.35 6.21
N GLU A 89 15.05 -8.12 7.27
CA GLU A 89 15.87 -7.66 8.40
C GLU A 89 17.33 -7.38 8.03
N ASP A 90 17.87 -8.10 7.05
CA ASP A 90 19.22 -7.91 6.51
C ASP A 90 19.31 -6.79 5.45
N ASP A 91 18.19 -6.20 5.05
CA ASP A 91 18.16 -5.10 4.07
C ASP A 91 18.49 -3.77 4.78
N PRO A 92 19.51 -3.01 4.32
CA PRO A 92 19.83 -1.71 4.91
C PRO A 92 18.67 -0.71 4.87
N ASP A 93 17.74 -0.86 3.92
CA ASP A 93 16.55 -0.02 3.76
C ASP A 93 15.27 -0.70 4.29
N SER A 94 15.42 -1.69 5.18
CA SER A 94 14.32 -2.48 5.76
C SER A 94 13.12 -1.63 6.21
N PHE A 95 13.38 -0.51 6.89
CA PHE A 95 12.36 0.40 7.42
C PHE A 95 11.41 0.93 6.33
N VAL A 96 11.95 1.32 5.17
CA VAL A 96 11.15 1.89 4.07
C VAL A 96 10.17 0.86 3.49
N ARG A 97 10.45 -0.43 3.67
CA ARG A 97 9.66 -1.53 3.10
C ARG A 97 8.44 -1.90 3.93
N TRP A 98 8.52 -1.90 5.26
CA TRP A 98 7.43 -2.40 6.13
C TRP A 98 6.67 -1.31 6.90
N VAL A 99 7.24 -0.12 7.08
CA VAL A 99 6.57 1.00 7.77
C VAL A 99 5.40 1.64 7.01
N PRO A 100 5.37 1.70 5.65
CA PRO A 100 4.30 2.46 4.97
C PRO A 100 2.90 1.87 5.20
N PHE A 101 2.79 0.60 5.56
CA PHE A 101 1.51 -0.08 5.70
C PHE A 101 0.72 0.46 6.89
N ILE A 102 -0.48 0.97 6.61
CA ILE A 102 -1.41 1.52 7.60
C ILE A 102 -2.78 0.88 7.49
N HIS A 103 -3.49 0.88 8.61
CA HIS A 103 -4.90 0.50 8.71
C HIS A 103 -5.72 1.71 9.19
N VAL A 104 -6.86 1.96 8.56
CA VAL A 104 -7.79 3.03 8.93
C VAL A 104 -9.20 2.43 9.03
N GLY A 105 -9.85 2.58 10.19
CA GLY A 105 -11.17 2.01 10.44
C GLY A 105 -11.29 1.45 11.85
N VAL A 106 -12.40 0.76 12.11
CA VAL A 106 -12.74 0.16 13.42
C VAL A 106 -12.78 -1.35 13.30
#